data_AF-A0A326U1N0-F1
#
_entry.id   AF-A0A326U1N0-F1
#
_cell.length_a   1.000
_cell.length_b   1.000
_cell.length_c   1.000
_cell.angle_alpha   90.00
_cell.angle_beta   90.00
_cell.angle_gamma   90.00
#
_symmetry.space_group_name_H-M   'P 1'
#
loop_
_entity.id
_entity.type
_entity.pdbx_description
1 polymer ?
#
loop_
_entity_poly.entity_id
_entity_poly.type
_entity_poly.pdbx_seq_one_letter_code
_entity_poly.pdbx_strand_id
1 'polypeptide(L)'
;MQQVLWTIGAILAYIVGLVVIWIITPKMQRYSIDDPAFMGWAVLDVLGAFLAFACIVVLLLVFDGAMAVRVIDFFLILGIIAVAVRMALSSLRAKYVSGTHRVSRIAAGIYGIFLAVIGIFALVQLFVLG
;
A
#
# COMPACT_ATOMS: atom_id res chain seq x y z
N MET A 1 -28.10 -8.18 -0.73
CA MET A 1 -27.48 -8.07 0.61
C MET A 1 -26.03 -8.59 0.63
N GLN A 2 -25.71 -9.71 -0.03
CA GLN A 2 -24.35 -10.26 -0.05
C GLN A 2 -23.30 -9.36 -0.72
N GLN A 3 -23.64 -8.70 -1.85
CA GLN A 3 -22.74 -7.76 -2.52
C GLN A 3 -22.34 -6.57 -1.61
N VAL A 4 -23.32 -6.02 -0.86
CA VAL A 4 -23.08 -4.91 0.08
C VAL A 4 -22.10 -5.30 1.18
N LEU A 5 -22.18 -6.54 1.70
CA LEU A 5 -21.22 -7.03 2.71
C LEU A 5 -19.81 -7.16 2.15
N TRP A 6 -19.66 -7.65 0.91
CA TRP A 6 -18.36 -7.71 0.24
C TRP A 6 -17.77 -6.32 0.00
N THR A 7 -18.58 -5.35 -0.44
CA THR A 7 -18.15 -3.96 -0.63
C THR A 7 -17.68 -3.34 0.68
N ILE A 8 -18.44 -3.50 1.78
CA ILE A 8 -18.05 -2.98 3.10
C ILE A 8 -16.75 -3.63 3.58
N GLY A 9 -16.65 -4.96 3.45
CA GLY A 9 -15.44 -5.70 3.82
C GLY A 9 -14.20 -5.26 3.02
N ALA A 10 -14.36 -5.03 1.71
CA ALA A 10 -13.29 -4.54 0.83
C ALA A 10 -12.83 -3.13 1.24
N ILE A 11 -13.76 -2.20 1.48
CA ILE A 11 -13.43 -0.84 1.93
C ILE A 11 -12.72 -0.87 3.29
N LEU A 12 -13.19 -1.68 4.23
CA LEU A 12 -12.53 -1.84 5.52
C LEU A 12 -11.12 -2.41 5.36
N ALA A 13 -10.94 -3.43 4.51
CA ALA A 13 -9.63 -4.00 4.19
C ALA A 13 -8.69 -2.94 3.58
N TYR A 14 -9.20 -2.07 2.71
CA TYR A 14 -8.43 -0.96 2.14
C TYR A 14 -7.98 0.04 3.20
N ILE A 15 -8.91 0.49 4.05
CA ILE A 15 -8.60 1.46 5.12
C ILE A 15 -7.58 0.86 6.08
N VAL A 16 -7.80 -0.37 6.53
CA VAL A 16 -6.87 -1.08 7.42
C VAL A 16 -5.51 -1.24 6.75
N GLY A 17 -5.47 -1.64 5.48
CA GLY A 17 -4.24 -1.76 4.70
C GLY A 17 -3.43 -0.47 4.66
N LEU A 18 -4.09 0.65 4.31
CA LEU A 18 -3.43 1.96 4.29
C LEU A 18 -2.96 2.43 5.67
N VAL A 19 -3.77 2.20 6.72
CA VAL A 19 -3.40 2.57 8.09
C VAL A 19 -2.20 1.76 8.58
N VAL A 20 -2.18 0.45 8.28
CA VAL A 20 -1.03 -0.42 8.58
C VAL A 20 0.21 0.12 7.89
N ILE A 21 0.15 0.34 6.58
CA ILE A 21 1.28 0.88 5.81
C ILE A 21 1.77 2.20 6.43
N TRP A 22 0.86 3.12 6.70
CA TRP A 22 1.21 4.44 7.23
C TRP A 22 1.86 4.38 8.63
N ILE A 23 1.42 3.48 9.52
CA ILE A 23 1.92 3.37 10.89
C ILE A 23 3.19 2.50 10.97
N ILE A 24 3.31 1.46 10.15
CA ILE A 24 4.34 0.44 10.27
C ILE A 24 5.63 0.84 9.56
N THR A 25 5.57 1.40 8.36
CA THR A 25 6.78 1.81 7.63
C THR A 25 7.69 2.77 8.43
N PRO A 26 7.22 3.81 9.15
CA PRO A 26 8.12 4.64 9.95
C PRO A 26 8.72 3.89 11.15
N LYS A 27 8.09 2.81 11.64
CA LYS A 27 8.64 1.98 12.71
C LYS A 27 9.78 1.11 12.20
N MET A 28 9.68 0.56 10.99
CA MET A 28 10.75 -0.23 10.36
C MET A 28 12.07 0.53 10.26
N GLN A 29 12.02 1.83 9.98
CA GLN A 29 13.20 2.68 9.83
C GLN A 29 14.05 2.81 11.10
N ARG A 30 13.49 2.48 12.28
CA ARG A 30 14.17 2.56 13.59
C ARG A 30 14.99 1.32 13.94
N TYR A 31 14.77 0.21 13.24
CA TYR A 31 15.45 -1.06 13.50
C TYR A 31 16.50 -1.35 12.44
N SER A 32 17.54 -2.10 12.81
CA SER A 32 18.52 -2.64 11.85
C SER A 32 17.87 -3.71 10.99
N ILE A 33 18.38 -3.92 9.77
CA ILE A 33 17.85 -4.95 8.86
C ILE A 33 18.03 -6.37 9.41
N ASP A 34 19.06 -6.59 10.22
CA ASP A 34 19.39 -7.86 10.86
C ASP A 34 18.54 -8.13 12.11
N ASP A 35 17.75 -7.15 12.54
CA ASP A 35 16.87 -7.28 13.71
C ASP A 35 15.60 -8.06 13.32
N PRO A 36 15.25 -9.15 14.03
CA PRO A 36 14.00 -9.88 13.75
C PRO A 36 12.76 -8.98 13.87
N ALA A 37 12.81 -7.91 14.67
CA ALA A 37 11.73 -6.94 14.75
C ALA A 37 11.54 -6.19 13.41
N PHE A 38 12.62 -5.85 12.70
CA PHE A 38 12.54 -5.24 11.37
C PHE A 38 11.78 -6.15 10.40
N MET A 39 12.13 -7.44 10.38
CA MET A 39 11.47 -8.41 9.51
C MET A 39 9.98 -8.56 9.85
N GLY A 40 9.63 -8.60 11.14
CA GLY A 40 8.22 -8.66 11.57
C GLY A 40 7.41 -7.45 11.09
N TRP A 41 7.97 -6.24 11.22
CA TRP A 41 7.33 -5.03 10.71
C TRP A 41 7.26 -4.99 9.18
N ALA A 42 8.28 -5.49 8.48
CA ALA A 42 8.27 -5.60 7.02
C ALA A 42 7.14 -6.51 6.51
N VAL A 43 6.96 -7.67 7.13
CA VAL A 43 5.87 -8.58 6.79
C VAL A 43 4.51 -7.90 7.02
N LEU A 44 4.35 -7.18 8.12
CA LEU A 44 3.12 -6.47 8.43
C LEU A 44 2.82 -5.35 7.41
N ASP A 45 3.85 -4.62 6.96
CA ASP A 45 3.72 -3.59 5.93
C ASP A 45 3.30 -4.19 4.57
N VAL A 46 3.89 -5.33 4.20
CA VAL A 46 3.52 -6.10 2.99
C VAL A 46 2.09 -6.63 3.08
N LEU A 47 1.68 -7.16 4.24
CA LEU A 47 0.30 -7.57 4.46
C LEU A 47 -0.69 -6.40 4.35
N GLY A 48 -0.30 -5.21 4.83
CA GLY A 48 -1.08 -3.99 4.65
C GLY A 48 -1.28 -3.64 3.17
N ALA A 49 -0.23 -3.74 2.37
CA ALA A 49 -0.30 -3.56 0.92
C ALA A 49 -1.21 -4.60 0.25
N PHE A 50 -1.08 -5.87 0.61
CA PHE A 50 -1.96 -6.92 0.10
C PHE A 50 -3.43 -6.63 0.42
N LEU A 51 -3.75 -6.18 1.64
CA LEU A 51 -5.11 -5.79 2.01
C LEU A 51 -5.64 -4.63 1.15
N ALA A 52 -4.81 -3.62 0.90
CA ALA A 52 -5.18 -2.45 0.11
C ALA A 52 -5.47 -2.83 -1.36
N PHE A 53 -4.63 -3.67 -1.97
CA PHE A 53 -4.84 -4.14 -3.34
C PHE A 53 -5.98 -5.18 -3.43
N ALA A 54 -6.18 -6.01 -2.41
CA ALA A 54 -7.27 -6.99 -2.39
C ALA A 54 -8.65 -6.32 -2.48
N CYS A 55 -8.83 -5.13 -1.89
CA CYS A 55 -10.06 -4.35 -2.04
C CYS A 55 -10.41 -4.11 -3.51
N ILE A 56 -9.45 -3.65 -4.31
CA ILE A 56 -9.65 -3.33 -5.73
C ILE A 56 -10.05 -4.59 -6.51
N VAL A 57 -9.36 -5.70 -6.26
CA VAL A 57 -9.66 -6.99 -6.93
C VAL A 57 -11.07 -7.47 -6.57
N VAL A 58 -11.47 -7.36 -5.31
CA VAL A 58 -12.81 -7.78 -4.85
C VAL A 58 -13.89 -6.88 -5.46
N LEU A 59 -13.68 -5.56 -5.52
CA LEU A 59 -14.64 -4.64 -6.14
C LEU A 59 -14.83 -4.92 -7.63
N LEU A 60 -13.75 -5.16 -8.38
CA LEU A 60 -13.82 -5.55 -9.78
C LEU A 60 -14.60 -6.86 -9.99
N LEU A 61 -14.35 -7.87 -9.15
CA LEU A 61 -15.04 -9.17 -9.20
C LEU A 61 -16.53 -9.08 -8.85
N VAL A 62 -16.89 -8.30 -7.83
CA VAL A 62 -18.27 -8.22 -7.33
C VAL A 62 -19.18 -7.42 -8.28
N PHE A 63 -18.63 -6.43 -8.97
CA PHE A 63 -19.37 -5.53 -9.84
C PHE A 63 -19.08 -5.72 -11.33
N ASP A 64 -18.42 -6.82 -11.69
CA ASP A 64 -18.11 -7.20 -13.08
C ASP A 64 -17.46 -6.07 -13.90
N GLY A 65 -16.58 -5.30 -13.25
CA GLY A 65 -15.89 -4.18 -13.88
C GLY A 65 -16.78 -3.02 -14.35
N ALA A 66 -17.97 -2.81 -13.76
CA ALA A 66 -18.85 -1.68 -14.08
C ALA A 66 -18.10 -0.31 -14.07
N MET A 67 -18.47 0.58 -14.99
CA MET A 67 -17.77 1.86 -15.20
C MET A 67 -17.68 2.72 -13.93
N ALA A 68 -18.74 2.75 -13.12
CA ALA A 68 -18.75 3.48 -11.85
C ALA A 68 -17.73 2.94 -10.84
N VAL A 69 -17.51 1.61 -10.82
CA VAL A 69 -16.56 0.95 -9.93
C VAL A 69 -15.13 1.21 -10.35
N ARG A 70 -14.86 1.26 -11.67
CA ARG A 70 -13.54 1.69 -12.16
C ARG A 70 -13.17 3.10 -11.72
N VAL A 71 -14.12 4.02 -11.72
CA VAL A 71 -13.87 5.39 -11.22
C VAL A 71 -13.49 5.35 -9.74
N ILE A 72 -14.16 4.52 -8.93
CA ILE A 72 -13.84 4.34 -7.51
C ILE A 72 -12.45 3.71 -7.34
N ASP A 73 -12.18 2.62 -8.06
CA ASP A 73 -10.90 1.91 -8.01
C ASP A 73 -9.73 2.80 -8.45
N PHE A 74 -9.96 3.68 -9.42
CA PHE A 74 -8.98 4.70 -9.82
C PHE A 74 -8.60 5.60 -8.63
N PHE A 75 -9.59 6.11 -7.88
CA PHE A 75 -9.31 6.92 -6.68
C PHE A 75 -8.64 6.11 -5.56
N LEU A 76 -9.00 4.83 -5.39
CA LEU A 76 -8.35 3.94 -4.42
C LEU A 76 -6.88 3.68 -4.77
N ILE A 77 -6.59 3.38 -6.04
CA ILE A 77 -5.22 3.18 -6.53
C ILE A 77 -4.40 4.46 -6.36
N LEU A 78 -4.97 5.63 -6.67
CA LEU A 78 -4.32 6.92 -6.41
C LEU A 78 -3.98 7.11 -4.93
N GLY A 79 -4.85 6.68 -4.01
CA GLY A 79 -4.58 6.70 -2.58
C GLY A 79 -3.37 5.84 -2.20
N ILE A 80 -3.28 4.62 -2.75
CA ILE A 80 -2.11 3.72 -2.54
C ILE A 80 -0.84 4.39 -3.08
N ILE A 81 -0.86 4.92 -4.30
CA ILE A 81 0.28 5.60 -4.92
C ILE A 81 0.70 6.81 -4.06
N ALA A 82 -0.25 7.62 -3.58
CA ALA A 82 0.05 8.79 -2.77
C ALA A 82 0.75 8.40 -1.45
N VAL A 83 0.28 7.34 -0.77
CA VAL A 83 0.91 6.83 0.45
C VAL A 83 2.29 6.25 0.15
N ALA A 84 2.41 5.46 -0.92
CA ALA A 84 3.68 4.86 -1.36
C ALA A 84 4.74 5.91 -1.69
N VAL A 85 4.38 6.93 -2.48
CA VAL A 85 5.26 8.04 -2.84
C VAL A 85 5.63 8.85 -1.61
N ARG A 86 4.67 9.13 -0.72
CA ARG A 86 4.96 9.82 0.55
C ARG A 86 5.95 9.05 1.41
N MET A 87 5.83 7.72 1.45
CA MET A 87 6.76 6.84 2.17
C MET A 87 8.14 6.75 1.52
N ALA A 88 8.18 6.66 0.19
CA ALA A 88 9.44 6.70 -0.55
C ALA A 88 10.15 8.03 -0.32
N LEU A 89 9.43 9.14 -0.40
CA LEU A 89 9.95 10.47 -0.12
C LEU A 89 10.37 10.63 1.34
N SER A 90 9.59 10.16 2.32
CA SER A 90 9.97 10.26 3.74
C SER A 90 11.18 9.40 4.07
N SER A 91 11.33 8.24 3.42
CA SER A 91 12.50 7.38 3.55
C SER A 91 13.73 7.99 2.87
N LEU A 92 13.59 8.56 1.67
CA LEU A 92 14.73 9.10 0.92
C LEU A 92 15.15 10.49 1.40
N ARG A 93 14.22 11.28 1.93
CA ARG A 93 14.48 12.61 2.46
C ARG A 93 15.20 12.46 3.79
N ALA A 94 16.53 12.59 3.73
CA ALA A 94 17.47 12.47 4.83
C ALA A 94 17.21 13.49 5.96
N LYS A 95 16.12 13.36 6.71
CA LYS A 95 16.09 13.85 8.08
C LYS A 95 16.95 12.87 8.88
N TYR A 96 18.15 13.30 9.23
CA TYR A 96 19.00 12.65 10.23
C TYR A 96 18.29 12.70 11.59
N VAL A 97 17.21 11.94 11.73
CA VAL A 97 16.65 11.64 13.03
C VAL A 97 17.60 10.60 13.62
N SER A 98 18.34 11.03 14.63
CA SER A 98 19.23 10.17 15.44
C SER A 98 18.53 8.84 15.74
N GLY A 99 19.14 7.72 15.34
CA GLY A 99 18.56 6.37 15.51
C GLY A 99 17.90 5.72 14.29
N THR A 100 18.14 6.22 13.06
CA THR A 100 17.67 5.56 11.83
C THR A 100 18.82 4.87 11.08
N HIS A 101 18.64 3.58 10.74
CA HIS A 101 19.64 2.80 10.02
C HIS A 101 19.57 3.07 8.51
N ARG A 102 20.72 3.42 7.91
CA ARG A 102 20.80 3.81 6.48
C ARG A 102 20.28 2.73 5.53
N VAL A 103 20.56 1.46 5.83
CA VAL A 103 20.16 0.30 5.01
C VAL A 103 18.64 0.06 5.08
N SER A 104 18.08 0.03 6.29
CA SER A 104 16.62 -0.09 6.52
C SER A 104 15.84 1.02 5.81
N ARG A 105 16.36 2.25 5.84
CA ARG A 105 15.77 3.40 5.16
C ARG A 105 15.78 3.24 3.62
N ILE A 106 16.88 2.75 3.05
CA ILE A 106 16.97 2.49 1.61
C ILE A 106 15.99 1.37 1.23
N ALA A 107 15.91 0.30 2.02
CA ALA A 107 14.99 -0.81 1.79
C ALA A 107 13.52 -0.34 1.81
N ALA A 108 13.12 0.44 2.82
CA ALA A 108 11.78 1.02 2.91
C ALA A 108 11.47 1.99 1.76
N GLY A 109 12.46 2.78 1.34
CA GLY A 109 12.33 3.68 0.19
C GLY A 109 12.14 2.92 -1.13
N ILE A 110 12.95 1.88 -1.36
CA ILE A 110 12.83 1.00 -2.53
C ILE A 110 11.47 0.30 -2.53
N TYR A 111 11.03 -0.23 -1.39
CA TYR A 111 9.70 -0.83 -1.24
C TYR A 111 8.59 0.16 -1.62
N GLY A 112 8.62 1.39 -1.11
CA GLY A 112 7.66 2.43 -1.47
C GLY A 112 7.66 2.77 -2.97
N ILE A 113 8.83 2.77 -3.61
CA ILE A 113 8.93 2.96 -5.07
C ILE A 113 8.29 1.79 -5.81
N PHE A 114 8.60 0.54 -5.44
CA PHE A 114 7.99 -0.63 -6.05
C PHE A 114 6.47 -0.62 -5.87
N LEU A 115 5.97 -0.24 -4.69
CA LEU A 115 4.54 -0.14 -4.43
C LEU A 115 3.88 0.91 -5.33
N ALA A 116 4.52 2.06 -5.53
CA ALA A 116 4.04 3.10 -6.43
C ALA A 116 4.04 2.62 -7.90
N VAL A 117 5.09 1.90 -8.33
CA VAL A 117 5.18 1.33 -9.68
C VAL A 117 4.08 0.30 -9.90
N ILE A 118 3.83 -0.59 -8.93
CA ILE A 118 2.73 -1.57 -8.99
C ILE A 118 1.38 -0.85 -9.02
N GLY A 119 1.20 0.21 -8.23
CA GLY A 119 0.00 1.04 -8.27
C GLY A 119 -0.23 1.67 -9.65
N ILE A 120 0.81 2.23 -10.28
CA ILE A 120 0.73 2.79 -11.63
C ILE A 120 0.40 1.70 -12.65
N PHE A 121 1.03 0.53 -12.53
CA PHE A 121 0.73 -0.61 -13.40
C PHE A 121 -0.73 -1.06 -13.27
N ALA A 122 -1.24 -1.17 -12.04
CA ALA A 122 -2.64 -1.50 -11.76
C ALA A 122 -3.59 -0.44 -12.33
N LEU A 123 -3.22 0.84 -12.26
CA LEU A 123 -3.98 1.94 -12.85
C LEU A 123 -4.06 1.80 -14.37
N VAL A 124 -2.95 1.50 -15.06
CA VAL A 124 -2.96 1.24 -16.51
C VAL A 124 -3.81 0.02 -16.84
N GLN A 125 -3.66 -1.08 -16.09
CA GLN A 125 -4.47 -2.28 -16.31
C GLN A 125 -5.97 -2.02 -16.16
N LEU A 126 -6.37 -1.18 -15.19
CA LEU A 126 -7.77 -0.79 -14.99
C LEU A 126 -8.41 -0.20 -16.26
N PHE A 127 -7.64 0.51 -17.08
CA PHE A 127 -8.10 1.12 -18.33
C PHE A 127 -7.88 0.26 -19.58
N VAL A 128 -7.00 -0.75 -19.51
CA VAL A 128 -6.65 -1.61 -20.66
C VAL A 128 -7.44 -2.93 -20.67
N LEU A 129 -7.62 -3.54 -19.51
CA LEU A 129 -8.38 -4.81 -19.34
C LEU A 129 -9.87 -4.59 -19.11
N GLY A 130 -10.27 -3.33 -18.97
CA GLY A 130 -11.65 -2.94 -18.78
C GLY A 130 -12.35 -2.57 -20.09
#